data_AF-A0A3D4W9I5-F1
#
_entry.id   AF-A0A3D4W9I5-F1
#
_cell.length_a   1.000
_cell.length_b   1.000
_cell.length_c   1.000
_cell.angle_alpha   90.00
_cell.angle_beta   90.00
_cell.angle_gamma   90.00
#
_symmetry.space_group_name_H-M   'P 1'
#
loop_
_entity.id
_entity.type
_entity.pdbx_description
1 polymer ?
#
loop_
_entity_poly.entity_id
_entity_poly.type
_entity_poly.pdbx_seq_one_letter_code
_entity_poly.pdbx_strand_id
1 'polypeptide(L)' 'GEMADADFGYVGSGKGKVTLYKGKTPVKRGIPENEAVEALIALIKESGDWKEAEKV' A
#
# COMPACT_ATOMS: atom_id res chain seq x y z
N GLY A 1 -17.79 2.96 3.50
CA GLY A 1 -16.44 3.27 4.01
C GLY A 1 -15.53 3.41 2.80
N GLU A 2 -14.74 4.48 2.75
CA GLU A 2 -14.03 4.94 1.54
C GLU A 2 -12.98 3.96 0.98
N MET A 3 -12.63 2.88 1.71
CA MET A 3 -11.69 1.85 1.26
C MET A 3 -12.31 0.76 0.36
N ALA A 4 -13.59 0.85 -0.03
CA ALA A 4 -14.24 -0.21 -0.81
C ALA A 4 -13.74 -0.29 -2.26
N ASP A 5 -13.22 0.81 -2.80
CA ASP A 5 -12.90 0.98 -4.22
C ASP A 5 -11.38 1.12 -4.49
N ALA A 6 -10.54 1.04 -3.45
CA ALA A 6 -9.09 1.18 -3.59
C ALA A 6 -8.43 -0.17 -3.91
N ASP A 7 -7.68 -0.24 -5.01
CA ASP A 7 -6.90 -1.43 -5.37
C ASP A 7 -5.74 -1.70 -4.39
N PHE A 8 -5.17 -0.63 -3.82
CA PHE A 8 -4.08 -0.71 -2.85
C PHE A 8 -4.26 0.34 -1.76
N GLY A 9 -3.88 0.02 -0.53
CA GLY A 9 -3.94 0.95 0.57
C GLY A 9 -3.07 0.53 1.74
N TYR A 10 -2.89 1.42 2.71
CA TYR A 10 -2.27 1.09 3.99
C TYR A 10 -3.08 1.65 5.15
N VAL A 11 -3.11 0.93 6.27
CA VAL A 11 -3.86 1.29 7.48
C VAL A 11 -2.94 1.22 8.68
N GLY A 12 -2.98 2.23 9.54
CA GLY A 12 -2.26 2.22 10.82
C GLY A 12 -2.70 1.05 11.68
N SER A 13 -1.76 0.21 12.09
CA SER A 13 -1.97 -1.00 12.92
C SER A 13 -1.37 -0.87 14.33
N GLY A 14 -0.91 0.33 14.71
CA GLY A 14 -0.30 0.63 16.01
C GLY A 14 0.65 1.84 15.96
N LYS A 15 1.34 2.16 17.07
CA LYS A 15 2.32 3.26 17.13
C LYS A 15 3.44 3.06 16.12
N GLY A 16 3.45 3.87 15.06
CA GLY A 16 4.48 3.88 14.01
C GLY A 16 4.48 2.66 13.10
N LYS A 17 3.39 1.87 13.07
CA LYS A 17 3.28 0.68 12.22
C LYS A 17 2.02 0.71 11.37
N VAL A 18 2.15 0.25 10.13
CA VAL A 18 1.05 0.14 9.16
C VAL A 18 0.90 -1.30 8.65
N THR A 19 -0.26 -1.57 8.07
CA THR A 19 -0.57 -2.77 7.31
C THR A 19 -0.94 -2.37 5.90
N LEU A 20 -0.26 -2.93 4.90
CA LEU A 20 -0.59 -2.76 3.49
C LEU A 20 -1.68 -3.76 3.09
N TYR A 21 -2.56 -3.31 2.21
CA TYR A 21 -3.69 -4.06 1.66
C TYR A 21 -3.67 -3.99 0.13
N LYS A 22 -4.08 -5.09 -0.51
CA LYS A 22 -4.50 -5.12 -1.92
C LYS A 22 -6.00 -5.38 -1.93
N GLY A 23 -6.78 -4.38 -2.32
CA GLY A 23 -8.22 -4.34 -2.11
C GLY A 23 -8.56 -4.52 -0.63
N LYS A 24 -9.25 -5.60 -0.30
CA LYS A 24 -9.64 -5.95 1.08
C LYS A 24 -8.69 -6.94 1.76
N THR A 25 -7.65 -7.39 1.07
CA THR A 25 -6.73 -8.44 1.55
C THR A 25 -5.47 -7.83 2.15
N PRO A 26 -5.14 -8.07 3.43
CA PRO A 26 -3.89 -7.62 4.03
C PRO A 26 -2.72 -8.42 3.46
N VAL A 27 -1.72 -7.73 2.91
CA VAL A 27 -0.55 -8.35 2.26
C VAL A 27 0.73 -8.22 3.10
N LYS A 28 0.92 -7.10 3.80
CA LYS A 28 2.08 -6.88 4.69
C LYS A 28 1.63 -6.20 5.96
N ARG A 29 2.02 -6.70 7.14
CA ARG A 29 1.60 -6.20 8.45
C ARG A 29 2.80 -5.72 9.26
N GLY A 30 2.61 -4.67 10.05
CA GLY A 30 3.63 -4.19 10.98
C GLY A 30 4.80 -3.45 10.31
N ILE A 31 4.59 -2.91 9.11
CA ILE A 31 5.58 -2.13 8.37
C ILE A 31 5.79 -0.80 9.10
N PRO A 32 7.03 -0.34 9.32
CA PRO A 32 7.29 0.99 9.86
C PRO A 32 6.61 2.07 9.00
N GLU A 33 5.96 3.04 9.62
CA GLU A 33 5.23 4.10 8.90
C GLU A 33 6.13 4.88 7.92
N ASN A 34 7.40 5.07 8.27
CA ASN A 34 8.40 5.71 7.40
C ASN A 34 8.73 4.89 6.14
N GLU A 35 8.52 3.57 6.16
CA GLU A 35 8.74 2.68 5.02
C GLU A 35 7.44 2.32 4.29
N ALA A 36 6.29 2.75 4.82
CA ALA A 36 4.97 2.41 4.29
C ALA A 36 4.81 2.77 2.82
N VAL A 37 5.27 3.96 2.44
CA VAL A 37 5.16 4.50 1.08
C VAL A 37 6.00 3.67 0.11
N GLU A 38 7.26 3.39 0.44
CA GLU A 38 8.15 2.60 -0.40
C GLU A 38 7.63 1.16 -0.55
N ALA A 39 7.18 0.57 0.55
CA ALA A 39 6.62 -0.78 0.55
C ALA A 39 5.30 -0.87 -0.24
N LEU A 40 4.48 0.19 -0.24
CA LEU A 40 3.27 0.29 -1.07
C LEU A 40 3.63 0.40 -2.55
N ILE A 41 4.58 1.27 -2.91
CA ILE A 41 5.08 1.39 -4.29
C ILE A 41 5.62 0.05 -4.79
N ALA A 42 6.41 -0.64 -3.97
CA ALA A 42 6.92 -1.97 -4.28
C ALA A 42 5.77 -2.97 -4.53
N LEU A 43 4.76 -3.00 -3.66
CA LEU A 43 3.59 -3.87 -3.81
C LEU A 43 2.82 -3.62 -5.13
N ILE A 44 2.65 -2.35 -5.49
CA ILE A 44 1.97 -1.97 -6.74
C ILE A 44 2.83 -2.39 -7.96
N LYS A 45 4.15 -2.20 -7.89
CA LYS A 45 5.11 -2.65 -8.92
C LYS A 45 5.13 -4.16 -9.07
N GLU A 46 5.20 -4.91 -7.97
CA GLU A 46 5.14 -6.38 -7.94
C GLU A 46 3.82 -6.91 -8.51
N SER A 47 2.73 -6.16 -8.37
CA SER A 47 1.44 -6.52 -8.96
C SER A 47 1.33 -6.22 -10.46
N GLY A 48 2.30 -5.49 -11.05
CA GLY A 48 2.23 -5.04 -12.44
C GLY A 48 1.25 -3.89 -12.68
N ASP A 49 0.62 -3.37 -11.63
CA ASP A 49 -0.34 -2.26 -11.67
C ASP A 49 0.36 -0.90 -11.61
N TRP A 50 1.68 -0.88 -11.43
CA TRP A 50 2.47 0.35 -11.43
C TRP A 50 2.56 0.92 -12.83
N LYS A 51 1.74 1.92 -13.10
CA LYS A 51 1.93 2.81 -14.24
C LYS A 51 2.95 3.85 -13.82
N GLU A 52 4.17 3.76 -14.34
CA GLU A 52 5.09 4.90 -14.29
C GLU A 52 4.32 6.07 -14.89
N ALA A 53 4.12 7.13 -14.10
CA ALA A 53 3.55 8.35 -14.63
C ALA A 53 4.51 8.81 -15.73
N GLU A 54 4.12 8.61 -17.00
CA GLU A 54 4.83 9.17 -18.13
C GLU A 54 4.94 10.67 -17.86
N LYS A 55 6.15 11.12 -17.55
CA LYS A 55 6.47 12.54 -17.53
C LYS A 55 6.34 13.01 -18.98
N VAL A 56 5.17 13.56 -19.31
CA VAL A 56 5.01 14.44 -20.47
C VAL A 56 5.74 15.75 -20.25
#